data_AF-A0A6L8UDX6-F1
#
_entry.id   AF-A0A6L8UDX6-F1
#
_cell.length_a   1.000
_cell.length_b   1.000
_cell.length_c   1.000
_cell.angle_alpha   90.00
_cell.angle_beta   90.00
_cell.angle_gamma   90.00
#
_symmetry.space_group_name_H-M   'P 1'
#
loop_
_entity.id
_entity.type
_entity.pdbx_description
1 polymer ?
#
loop_
_entity_poly.entity_id
_entity_poly.type
_entity_poly.pdbx_seq_one_letter_code
_entity_poly.pdbx_strand_id
1 'polypeptide(L)'
;MKKIIYVVATCLLFAGCEKYAPEQDSQDIEKRMLSGPETILKENLDLAAQILVEVMQEEAVANEISVLYNDDRSFWMLSFEDLFNEAKSSSFSVLRERFLDKCAVTGTKGTWQDLANFLARNGAYIYCPYPSSFYPKGTRVVTVAAHPIDNDKEGAGYRFEGKIVQRVTVNERYADASPVILIMPPDEKESGTLSADILTADLAKGDPVYEVKIGKIRCANYCGGLFEGELELRISRGYPEFNMSTGATVGKFTTIIPVNYPRSYAKSAINNWTSHSEGGWYTVNIPWDTNWKKEKVEQAILVYEYDNVKETSVNATVGYKPSETSTTVTVAVKAVYNGDFLGLVEWERHWYLKTNNSPGLYDEVKDGLTVRKTCPKLKLTTPLRIIY
;
A
#
# COMPACT_ATOMS: atom_id res chain seq x y z
N MET A 1 -26.05 25.30 -51.46
CA MET A 1 -25.02 24.71 -50.56
C MET A 1 -25.54 24.54 -49.12
N LYS A 2 -26.64 23.79 -48.91
CA LYS A 2 -27.16 23.46 -47.55
C LYS A 2 -27.47 21.96 -47.35
N LYS A 3 -27.36 21.14 -48.40
CA LYS A 3 -27.67 19.69 -48.35
C LYS A 3 -26.43 18.77 -48.28
N ILE A 4 -25.22 19.32 -48.46
CA ILE A 4 -23.97 18.53 -48.40
C ILE A 4 -23.40 18.47 -46.97
N ILE A 5 -23.74 19.43 -46.10
CA ILE A 5 -23.24 19.49 -44.72
C ILE A 5 -23.90 18.43 -43.82
N TYR A 6 -25.13 18.01 -44.11
CA TYR A 6 -25.84 17.01 -43.30
C TYR A 6 -25.33 15.58 -43.50
N VAL A 7 -24.76 15.24 -44.65
CA VAL A 7 -24.28 13.87 -44.91
C VAL A 7 -22.92 13.62 -44.24
N VAL A 8 -22.05 14.63 -44.15
CA VAL A 8 -20.76 14.51 -43.47
C VAL A 8 -20.92 14.46 -41.94
N ALA A 9 -21.89 15.19 -41.37
CA ALA A 9 -22.20 15.13 -39.94
C ALA A 9 -22.81 13.78 -39.51
N THR A 10 -23.54 13.11 -40.40
CA THR A 10 -24.15 11.79 -40.10
C THR A 10 -23.12 10.66 -40.21
N CYS A 11 -22.15 10.74 -41.13
CA CYS A 11 -21.04 9.77 -41.19
C CYS A 11 -20.04 9.91 -40.01
N LEU A 12 -19.88 11.11 -39.43
CA LEU A 12 -19.05 11.31 -38.24
C LEU A 12 -19.70 10.81 -36.93
N LEU A 13 -21.03 10.63 -36.90
CA LEU A 13 -21.74 10.10 -35.72
C LEU A 13 -21.79 8.56 -35.67
N PHE A 14 -21.54 7.87 -36.78
CA PHE A 14 -21.49 6.40 -36.85
C PHE A 14 -20.07 5.81 -36.80
N ALA A 15 -19.02 6.65 -36.80
CA ALA A 15 -17.63 6.22 -36.60
C ALA A 15 -17.15 6.30 -35.13
N GLY A 16 -18.02 6.70 -34.20
CA GLY A 16 -17.68 6.92 -32.78
C GLY A 16 -18.00 5.76 -31.82
N CYS A 17 -18.16 4.54 -32.33
CA CYS A 17 -18.44 3.36 -31.51
C CYS A 17 -17.40 2.26 -31.76
N GLU A 18 -16.13 2.63 -31.85
CA GLU A 18 -15.07 1.68 -31.52
C GLU A 18 -15.09 1.52 -29.99
N LYS A 19 -15.51 0.34 -29.53
CA LYS A 19 -15.12 -0.17 -28.21
C LYS A 19 -13.60 -0.09 -28.18
N TYR A 20 -13.06 0.98 -27.59
CA TYR A 20 -11.68 1.00 -27.11
C TYR A 20 -11.63 -0.03 -25.98
N ALA A 21 -11.49 -1.31 -26.34
CA ALA A 21 -10.79 -2.22 -25.47
C ALA A 21 -9.37 -1.63 -25.35
N PRO A 22 -8.87 -1.33 -24.15
CA PRO A 22 -7.50 -0.89 -24.02
C PRO A 22 -6.61 -1.94 -24.68
N GLU A 23 -5.79 -1.51 -25.65
CA GLU A 23 -4.75 -2.36 -26.23
C GLU A 23 -3.97 -3.00 -25.08
N GLN A 24 -4.06 -4.34 -24.99
CA GLN A 24 -3.27 -5.11 -24.05
C GLN A 24 -1.82 -5.04 -24.52
N ASP A 25 -0.99 -4.28 -23.81
CA ASP A 25 0.45 -4.54 -23.83
C ASP A 25 0.63 -5.93 -23.22
N SER A 26 0.79 -6.96 -24.07
CA SER A 26 1.29 -8.25 -23.62
C SER A 26 2.77 -8.06 -23.30
N GLN A 27 3.06 -7.60 -22.09
CA GLN A 27 4.40 -7.83 -21.54
C GLN A 27 4.53 -9.34 -21.32
N ASP A 28 5.65 -9.93 -21.72
CA ASP A 28 5.98 -11.29 -21.30
C ASP A 28 6.10 -11.29 -19.77
N ILE A 29 5.09 -11.83 -19.10
CA ILE A 29 5.09 -11.96 -17.65
C ILE A 29 5.77 -13.26 -17.30
N GLU A 30 6.90 -13.14 -16.62
CA GLU A 30 7.58 -14.27 -16.00
C GLU A 30 6.68 -14.87 -14.92
N LYS A 31 6.33 -16.14 -15.08
CA LYS A 31 5.53 -16.91 -14.13
C LYS A 31 6.45 -17.89 -13.41
N ARG A 32 6.46 -17.84 -12.08
CA ARG A 32 7.23 -18.80 -11.29
C ARG A 32 6.55 -20.17 -11.30
N MET A 33 7.34 -21.22 -11.12
CA MET A 33 6.81 -22.56 -10.91
C MET A 33 6.14 -22.64 -9.53
N LEU A 34 4.91 -23.16 -9.50
CA LEU A 34 4.17 -23.37 -8.26
C LEU A 34 4.43 -24.74 -7.67
N SER A 35 4.51 -24.82 -6.35
CA SER A 35 4.41 -26.07 -5.61
C SER A 35 2.99 -26.65 -5.67
N GLY A 36 2.84 -27.91 -5.24
CA GLY A 36 1.52 -28.56 -5.13
C GLY A 36 0.53 -27.75 -4.27
N PRO A 37 0.89 -27.36 -3.02
CA PRO A 37 0.02 -26.54 -2.18
C PRO A 37 -0.34 -25.17 -2.80
N GLU A 38 0.60 -24.50 -3.47
CA GLU A 38 0.33 -23.21 -4.11
C GLU A 38 -0.59 -23.35 -5.32
N THR A 39 -0.49 -24.46 -6.06
CA THR A 39 -1.42 -24.78 -7.15
C THR A 39 -2.84 -24.95 -6.60
N ILE A 40 -2.99 -25.68 -5.49
CA ILE A 40 -4.29 -25.85 -4.81
C ILE A 40 -4.83 -24.50 -4.32
N LEU A 41 -3.98 -23.66 -3.72
CA LEU A 41 -4.39 -22.32 -3.29
C LEU A 41 -4.89 -21.49 -4.47
N LYS A 42 -4.11 -21.42 -5.56
CA LYS A 42 -4.47 -20.71 -6.78
C LYS A 42 -5.83 -21.16 -7.35
N GLU A 43 -6.05 -22.47 -7.45
CA GLU A 43 -7.32 -23.02 -7.94
C GLU A 43 -8.51 -22.65 -7.05
N ASN A 44 -8.34 -22.69 -5.73
CA ASN A 44 -9.40 -22.33 -4.78
C ASN A 44 -9.71 -20.82 -4.79
N LEU A 45 -8.69 -19.96 -4.91
CA LEU A 45 -8.90 -18.51 -5.05
C LEU A 45 -9.62 -18.17 -6.36
N ASP A 46 -9.24 -18.81 -7.47
CA ASP A 46 -9.91 -18.63 -8.77
C ASP A 46 -11.37 -19.08 -8.72
N LEU A 47 -11.64 -20.23 -8.10
CA LEU A 47 -13.01 -20.71 -7.91
C LEU A 47 -13.84 -19.77 -7.03
N ALA A 48 -13.25 -19.23 -5.96
CA ALA A 48 -13.89 -18.24 -5.12
C ALA A 48 -14.22 -16.95 -5.88
N ALA A 49 -13.35 -16.50 -6.79
CA ALA A 49 -13.62 -15.34 -7.65
C ALA A 49 -14.79 -15.58 -8.61
N GLN A 50 -14.88 -16.78 -9.20
CA GLN A 50 -16.00 -17.20 -10.04
C GLN A 50 -17.33 -17.24 -9.26
N ILE A 51 -17.33 -17.80 -8.05
CA ILE A 51 -18.52 -17.82 -7.19
C ILE A 51 -18.92 -16.40 -6.78
N LEU A 52 -17.95 -15.57 -6.36
CA LEU A 52 -18.23 -14.21 -5.89
C LEU A 52 -18.88 -13.37 -6.99
N VAL A 53 -18.35 -13.41 -8.21
CA VAL A 53 -18.96 -12.66 -9.32
C VAL A 53 -20.40 -13.14 -9.59
N GLU A 54 -20.67 -14.44 -9.51
CA GLU A 54 -22.01 -15.00 -9.72
C GLU A 54 -23.02 -14.53 -8.67
N VAL A 55 -22.65 -14.56 -7.38
CA VAL A 55 -23.57 -14.13 -6.31
C VAL A 55 -23.79 -12.62 -6.31
N MET A 56 -22.81 -11.84 -6.80
CA MET A 56 -22.93 -10.38 -6.97
C MET A 56 -23.97 -9.95 -8.00
N GLN A 57 -24.56 -10.86 -8.78
CA GLN A 57 -25.73 -10.54 -9.60
C GLN A 57 -26.97 -10.17 -8.77
N GLU A 58 -27.06 -10.70 -7.55
CA GLU A 58 -28.15 -10.37 -6.63
C GLU A 58 -27.90 -8.99 -6.02
N GLU A 59 -28.85 -8.08 -6.19
CA GLU A 59 -28.73 -6.69 -5.74
C GLU A 59 -28.42 -6.58 -4.24
N ALA A 60 -28.99 -7.47 -3.42
CA ALA A 60 -28.71 -7.51 -1.98
C ALA A 60 -27.23 -7.81 -1.69
N VAL A 61 -26.63 -8.77 -2.41
CA VAL A 61 -25.20 -9.12 -2.27
C VAL A 61 -24.32 -7.98 -2.76
N ALA A 62 -24.66 -7.39 -3.91
CA ALA A 62 -23.93 -6.24 -4.45
C ALA A 62 -23.95 -5.03 -3.49
N ASN A 63 -25.06 -4.81 -2.80
CA ASN A 63 -25.20 -3.74 -1.81
C ASN A 63 -24.32 -3.98 -0.59
N GLU A 64 -24.28 -5.21 -0.03
CA GLU A 64 -23.37 -5.54 1.08
C GLU A 64 -21.90 -5.33 0.67
N ILE A 65 -21.50 -5.81 -0.51
CA ILE A 65 -20.13 -5.66 -1.02
C ILE A 65 -19.74 -4.21 -1.31
N SER A 66 -20.72 -3.34 -1.64
CA SER A 66 -20.45 -1.94 -1.96
C SER A 66 -19.74 -1.18 -0.84
N VAL A 67 -19.85 -1.63 0.42
CA VAL A 67 -19.14 -1.05 1.56
C VAL A 67 -17.62 -1.08 1.37
N LEU A 68 -17.08 -2.11 0.69
CA LEU A 68 -15.65 -2.22 0.38
C LEU A 68 -15.14 -1.10 -0.56
N TYR A 69 -16.06 -0.43 -1.24
CA TYR A 69 -15.80 0.64 -2.22
C TYR A 69 -15.93 2.05 -1.63
N ASN A 70 -16.20 2.18 -0.34
CA ASN A 70 -16.42 3.47 0.29
C ASN A 70 -15.21 4.39 0.13
N ASP A 71 -15.49 5.67 -0.13
CA ASP A 71 -14.46 6.68 -0.38
C ASP A 71 -13.66 7.05 0.88
N ASP A 72 -14.25 6.86 2.08
CA ASP A 72 -13.57 7.08 3.35
C ASP A 72 -12.46 6.06 3.62
N ARG A 73 -12.46 4.94 2.87
CA ARG A 73 -11.55 3.82 3.04
C ARG A 73 -11.47 3.44 4.51
N SER A 74 -12.60 3.28 5.21
CA SER A 74 -12.61 2.76 6.59
C SER A 74 -12.65 1.23 6.62
N PHE A 75 -13.18 0.60 5.57
CA PHE A 75 -13.29 -0.84 5.42
C PHE A 75 -13.20 -1.21 3.93
N TRP A 76 -12.15 -1.93 3.55
CA TRP A 76 -11.88 -2.28 2.15
C TRP A 76 -11.37 -3.71 1.96
N MET A 77 -11.42 -4.50 3.05
CA MET A 77 -11.04 -5.89 3.09
C MET A 77 -12.00 -6.67 3.99
N LEU A 78 -12.40 -7.87 3.58
CA LEU A 78 -13.22 -8.80 4.36
C LEU A 78 -12.60 -10.20 4.31
N SER A 79 -12.16 -10.72 5.45
CA SER A 79 -11.64 -12.10 5.52
C SER A 79 -12.76 -13.11 5.32
N PHE A 80 -12.44 -14.26 4.69
CA PHE A 80 -13.42 -15.35 4.60
C PHE A 80 -13.73 -15.97 5.97
N GLU A 81 -12.77 -15.93 6.90
CA GLU A 81 -13.01 -16.32 8.30
C GLU A 81 -14.11 -15.46 8.94
N ASP A 82 -14.03 -14.14 8.82
CA ASP A 82 -15.04 -13.24 9.38
C ASP A 82 -16.36 -13.34 8.61
N LEU A 83 -16.33 -13.49 7.29
CA LEU A 83 -17.53 -13.69 6.47
C LEU A 83 -18.31 -14.94 6.92
N PHE A 84 -17.63 -16.05 7.19
CA PHE A 84 -18.28 -17.31 7.59
C PHE A 84 -18.56 -17.41 9.09
N ASN A 85 -18.11 -16.44 9.89
CA ASN A 85 -18.46 -16.32 11.30
C ASN A 85 -19.75 -15.49 11.47
N GLU A 86 -20.86 -16.14 11.83
CA GLU A 86 -22.16 -15.46 11.88
C GLU A 86 -22.21 -14.24 12.82
N ALA A 87 -21.45 -14.27 13.91
CA ALA A 87 -21.41 -13.17 14.86
C ALA A 87 -20.70 -11.93 14.29
N LYS A 88 -19.80 -12.12 13.31
CA LYS A 88 -19.00 -11.05 12.70
C LYS A 88 -19.52 -10.60 11.34
N SER A 89 -20.26 -11.46 10.62
CA SER A 89 -20.78 -11.18 9.28
C SER A 89 -22.24 -10.72 9.25
N SER A 90 -22.77 -10.14 10.32
CA SER A 90 -24.16 -9.66 10.36
C SER A 90 -24.49 -8.64 9.26
N SER A 91 -23.52 -7.81 8.86
CA SER A 91 -23.65 -6.86 7.74
C SER A 91 -23.37 -7.47 6.35
N PHE A 92 -23.00 -8.76 6.30
CA PHE A 92 -22.66 -9.54 5.10
C PHE A 92 -23.45 -10.86 5.06
N SER A 93 -24.62 -10.88 5.69
CA SER A 93 -25.40 -12.11 5.88
C SER A 93 -25.87 -12.71 4.55
N VAL A 94 -26.31 -11.88 3.62
CA VAL A 94 -26.83 -12.34 2.32
C VAL A 94 -25.69 -12.84 1.46
N LEU A 95 -24.56 -12.11 1.41
CA LEU A 95 -23.33 -12.56 0.78
C LEU A 95 -22.90 -13.92 1.34
N ARG A 96 -22.83 -14.04 2.68
CA ARG A 96 -22.43 -15.29 3.34
C ARG A 96 -23.30 -16.46 2.89
N GLU A 97 -24.63 -16.32 3.02
CA GLU A 97 -25.58 -17.38 2.69
C GLU A 97 -25.45 -17.80 1.22
N ARG A 98 -25.46 -16.82 0.29
CA ARG A 98 -25.36 -17.12 -1.15
C ARG A 98 -24.02 -17.72 -1.55
N PHE A 99 -22.93 -17.25 -0.95
CA PHE A 99 -21.61 -17.80 -1.21
C PHE A 99 -21.52 -19.25 -0.71
N LEU A 100 -21.98 -19.53 0.51
CA LEU A 100 -22.00 -20.89 1.07
C LEU A 100 -22.89 -21.85 0.26
N ASP A 101 -24.07 -21.39 -0.18
CA ASP A 101 -24.95 -22.16 -1.06
C ASP A 101 -24.24 -22.56 -2.36
N LYS A 102 -23.52 -21.61 -2.99
CA LYS A 102 -22.74 -21.86 -4.20
C LYS A 102 -21.53 -22.76 -3.96
N CYS A 103 -20.86 -22.65 -2.81
CA CYS A 103 -19.82 -23.58 -2.40
C CYS A 103 -20.37 -25.01 -2.28
N ALA A 104 -21.52 -25.19 -1.62
CA ALA A 104 -22.17 -26.49 -1.45
C ALA A 104 -22.53 -27.13 -2.81
N VAL A 105 -23.08 -26.34 -3.74
CA VAL A 105 -23.40 -26.83 -5.09
C VAL A 105 -22.14 -27.20 -5.86
N THR A 106 -21.09 -26.39 -5.79
CA THR A 106 -19.86 -26.63 -6.55
C THR A 106 -19.05 -27.81 -6.00
N GLY A 107 -19.06 -28.00 -4.67
CA GLY A 107 -18.46 -29.16 -4.00
C GLY A 107 -19.09 -30.50 -4.41
N THR A 108 -20.33 -30.51 -4.91
CA THR A 108 -20.94 -31.74 -5.47
C THR A 108 -20.46 -32.11 -6.88
N LYS A 109 -19.76 -31.19 -7.58
CA LYS A 109 -19.33 -31.34 -8.98
C LYS A 109 -17.81 -31.38 -9.16
N GLY A 110 -17.03 -31.08 -8.13
CA GLY A 110 -15.57 -30.95 -8.20
C GLY A 110 -14.80 -31.91 -7.28
N THR A 111 -13.47 -31.86 -7.39
CA THR A 111 -12.50 -32.68 -6.62
C THR A 111 -12.27 -32.23 -5.18
N TRP A 112 -12.79 -31.06 -4.77
CA TRP A 112 -12.43 -30.41 -3.51
C TRP A 112 -13.63 -30.35 -2.57
N GLN A 113 -13.54 -31.07 -1.45
CA GLN A 113 -14.69 -31.37 -0.60
C GLN A 113 -15.17 -30.20 0.30
N ASP A 114 -14.45 -29.08 0.40
CA ASP A 114 -14.90 -27.94 1.22
C ASP A 114 -14.15 -26.61 0.94
N LEU A 115 -14.58 -25.87 -0.09
CA LEU A 115 -13.98 -24.58 -0.45
C LEU A 115 -14.09 -23.54 0.68
N ALA A 116 -15.24 -23.46 1.36
CA ALA A 116 -15.47 -22.46 2.39
C ALA A 116 -14.52 -22.64 3.58
N ASN A 117 -14.38 -23.87 4.08
CA ASN A 117 -13.42 -24.16 5.14
C ASN A 117 -11.98 -23.99 4.68
N PHE A 118 -11.66 -24.28 3.41
CA PHE A 118 -10.33 -24.03 2.86
C PHE A 118 -9.99 -22.53 2.91
N LEU A 119 -10.85 -21.66 2.39
CA LEU A 119 -10.61 -20.22 2.33
C LEU A 119 -10.43 -19.62 3.73
N ALA A 120 -11.32 -19.97 4.67
CA ALA A 120 -11.23 -19.46 6.05
C ALA A 120 -9.96 -19.95 6.76
N ARG A 121 -9.61 -21.24 6.67
CA ARG A 121 -8.43 -21.79 7.35
C ARG A 121 -7.10 -21.29 6.78
N ASN A 122 -7.09 -20.96 5.48
CA ASN A 122 -5.89 -20.41 4.85
C ASN A 122 -5.83 -18.88 4.95
N GLY A 123 -6.78 -18.22 5.64
CA GLY A 123 -6.73 -16.76 5.83
C GLY A 123 -6.92 -15.95 4.54
N ALA A 124 -7.57 -16.54 3.53
CA ALA A 124 -7.90 -15.81 2.30
C ALA A 124 -8.91 -14.70 2.58
N TYR A 125 -8.92 -13.66 1.75
CA TYR A 125 -9.78 -12.50 1.93
C TYR A 125 -10.25 -11.87 0.63
N ILE A 126 -11.32 -11.09 0.72
CA ILE A 126 -11.88 -10.25 -0.33
C ILE A 126 -11.31 -8.84 -0.15
N TYR A 127 -10.70 -8.26 -1.19
CA TYR A 127 -10.04 -6.96 -1.13
C TYR A 127 -10.46 -6.04 -2.27
N CYS A 128 -10.71 -4.78 -1.95
CA CYS A 128 -11.00 -3.74 -2.91
C CYS A 128 -9.86 -2.70 -2.93
N PRO A 129 -8.99 -2.71 -3.96
CA PRO A 129 -7.84 -1.79 -4.01
C PRO A 129 -8.24 -0.32 -4.15
N TYR A 130 -9.35 -0.03 -4.83
CA TYR A 130 -9.73 1.32 -5.22
C TYR A 130 -11.20 1.65 -4.88
N PRO A 131 -11.46 2.82 -4.29
CA PRO A 131 -12.82 3.24 -3.97
C PRO A 131 -13.62 3.60 -5.23
N SER A 132 -14.94 3.66 -5.07
CA SER A 132 -15.87 3.95 -6.17
C SER A 132 -15.60 5.30 -6.87
N SER A 133 -15.14 6.32 -6.13
CA SER A 133 -14.83 7.64 -6.70
C SER A 133 -13.71 7.65 -7.74
N PHE A 134 -12.91 6.58 -7.87
CA PHE A 134 -11.88 6.48 -8.91
C PHE A 134 -12.46 6.10 -10.28
N TYR A 135 -13.74 5.78 -10.33
CA TYR A 135 -14.43 5.33 -11.53
C TYR A 135 -15.51 6.34 -11.95
N PRO A 136 -15.89 6.37 -13.24
CA PRO A 136 -16.99 7.21 -13.70
C PRO A 136 -18.27 6.95 -12.90
N LYS A 137 -18.99 8.02 -12.56
CA LYS A 137 -20.26 7.92 -11.84
C LYS A 137 -21.23 6.99 -12.58
N GLY A 138 -21.86 6.08 -11.84
CA GLY A 138 -22.80 5.11 -12.40
C GLY A 138 -22.16 3.83 -12.96
N THR A 139 -20.84 3.65 -12.79
CA THR A 139 -20.20 2.35 -13.07
C THR A 139 -20.75 1.30 -12.12
N ARG A 140 -21.44 0.29 -12.67
CA ARG A 140 -22.07 -0.80 -11.90
C ARG A 140 -21.44 -2.16 -12.15
N VAL A 141 -20.68 -2.30 -13.24
CA VAL A 141 -20.03 -3.57 -13.57
C VAL A 141 -18.74 -3.65 -12.80
N VAL A 142 -18.67 -4.64 -11.91
CA VAL A 142 -17.48 -4.97 -11.13
C VAL A 142 -16.86 -6.24 -11.70
N THR A 143 -15.54 -6.25 -11.83
CA THR A 143 -14.77 -7.44 -12.16
C THR A 143 -14.25 -8.06 -10.88
N VAL A 144 -14.40 -9.37 -10.71
CA VAL A 144 -13.76 -10.11 -9.61
C VAL A 144 -12.60 -10.92 -10.17
N ALA A 145 -11.41 -10.76 -9.61
CA ALA A 145 -10.22 -11.50 -10.00
C ALA A 145 -9.62 -12.23 -8.80
N ALA A 146 -8.94 -13.34 -9.06
CA ALA A 146 -8.17 -14.04 -8.05
C ALA A 146 -6.69 -13.69 -8.17
N HIS A 147 -5.99 -13.66 -7.03
CA HIS A 147 -4.54 -13.61 -7.01
C HIS A 147 -3.97 -14.78 -7.83
N PRO A 148 -3.08 -14.52 -8.81
CA PRO A 148 -2.62 -15.56 -9.72
C PRO A 148 -1.53 -16.45 -9.08
N ILE A 149 -0.94 -16.05 -7.95
CA ILE A 149 0.02 -16.77 -7.08
C ILE A 149 1.41 -17.00 -7.73
N ASP A 150 1.44 -17.15 -9.05
CA ASP A 150 2.65 -17.36 -9.85
C ASP A 150 3.31 -16.06 -10.36
N ASN A 151 2.65 -14.92 -10.17
CA ASN A 151 3.13 -13.58 -10.49
C ASN A 151 2.29 -12.55 -9.73
N ASP A 152 2.69 -11.29 -9.69
CA ASP A 152 1.90 -10.27 -8.97
C ASP A 152 1.29 -9.21 -9.91
N LYS A 153 1.52 -9.35 -11.22
CA LYS A 153 1.23 -8.34 -12.24
C LYS A 153 -0.13 -8.50 -12.90
N GLU A 154 -0.49 -9.72 -13.30
CA GLU A 154 -1.74 -9.98 -14.01
C GLU A 154 -2.40 -11.31 -13.60
N GLY A 155 -3.73 -11.31 -13.60
CA GLY A 155 -4.53 -12.48 -13.26
C GLY A 155 -5.79 -12.58 -14.12
N ALA A 156 -6.46 -13.72 -14.02
CA ALA A 156 -7.78 -13.88 -14.62
C ALA A 156 -8.84 -13.20 -13.75
N GLY A 157 -9.71 -12.42 -14.39
CA GLY A 157 -10.90 -11.85 -13.78
C GLY A 157 -12.18 -12.22 -14.52
N TYR A 158 -13.28 -12.07 -13.81
CA TYR A 158 -14.62 -12.44 -14.23
C TYR A 158 -15.56 -11.27 -14.03
N ARG A 159 -16.37 -10.96 -15.04
CA ARG A 159 -17.39 -9.90 -14.99
C ARG A 159 -18.62 -10.29 -15.78
N PHE A 160 -19.76 -9.70 -15.46
CA PHE A 160 -20.97 -9.86 -16.27
C PHE A 160 -21.05 -8.84 -17.40
N GLU A 161 -21.25 -9.33 -18.62
CA GLU A 161 -21.78 -8.55 -19.74
C GLU A 161 -23.19 -9.06 -20.05
N GLY A 162 -24.20 -8.38 -19.50
CA GLY A 162 -25.59 -8.84 -19.56
C GLY A 162 -25.78 -10.10 -18.72
N LYS A 163 -26.06 -11.24 -19.37
CA LYS A 163 -26.28 -12.55 -18.71
C LYS A 163 -25.07 -13.49 -18.81
N ILE A 164 -23.99 -13.06 -19.45
CA ILE A 164 -22.83 -13.91 -19.74
C ILE A 164 -21.67 -13.49 -18.84
N VAL A 165 -21.01 -14.46 -18.20
CA VAL A 165 -19.72 -14.25 -17.53
C VAL A 165 -18.65 -14.14 -18.60
N GLN A 166 -17.95 -13.02 -18.63
CA GLN A 166 -16.78 -12.82 -19.46
C GLN A 166 -15.52 -12.97 -18.61
N ARG A 167 -14.57 -13.75 -19.12
CA ARG A 167 -13.21 -13.83 -18.59
C ARG A 167 -12.35 -12.73 -19.22
N VAL A 168 -11.63 -11.98 -18.41
CA VAL A 168 -10.77 -10.86 -18.81
C VAL A 168 -9.41 -10.96 -18.11
N THR A 169 -8.37 -10.37 -18.69
CA THR A 169 -7.08 -10.20 -17.99
C THR A 169 -7.14 -8.95 -17.13
N VAL A 170 -6.83 -9.10 -15.85
CA VAL A 170 -6.86 -8.03 -14.86
C VAL A 170 -5.45 -7.71 -14.43
N ASN A 171 -5.09 -6.43 -14.51
CA ASN A 171 -3.83 -5.85 -14.07
C ASN A 171 -4.06 -4.39 -13.64
N GLU A 172 -3.01 -3.68 -13.25
CA GLU A 172 -3.08 -2.28 -12.79
C GLU A 172 -3.79 -1.36 -13.81
N ARG A 173 -3.43 -1.47 -15.10
CA ARG A 173 -4.03 -0.69 -16.19
C ARG A 173 -5.52 -1.01 -16.38
N TYR A 174 -5.93 -2.26 -16.19
CA TYR A 174 -7.35 -2.62 -16.21
C TYR A 174 -8.09 -1.97 -15.04
N ALA A 175 -7.51 -2.02 -13.84
CA ALA A 175 -8.07 -1.44 -12.62
C ALA A 175 -8.10 0.11 -12.63
N ASP A 176 -7.41 0.76 -13.57
CA ASP A 176 -7.54 2.19 -13.87
C ASP A 176 -8.86 2.55 -14.54
N ALA A 177 -9.43 1.63 -15.34
CA ALA A 177 -10.65 1.89 -16.11
C ALA A 177 -11.88 1.18 -15.57
N SER A 178 -11.71 0.07 -14.83
CA SER A 178 -12.79 -0.79 -14.37
C SER A 178 -12.66 -1.12 -12.89
N PRO A 179 -13.76 -1.12 -12.11
CA PRO A 179 -13.75 -1.58 -10.73
C PRO A 179 -13.35 -3.04 -10.62
N VAL A 180 -12.47 -3.33 -9.65
CA VAL A 180 -11.95 -4.67 -9.40
C VAL A 180 -12.11 -5.03 -7.92
N ILE A 181 -12.57 -6.26 -7.65
CA ILE A 181 -12.42 -6.95 -6.36
C ILE A 181 -11.42 -8.08 -6.56
N LEU A 182 -10.53 -8.23 -5.59
CA LEU A 182 -9.53 -9.28 -5.58
C LEU A 182 -9.86 -10.32 -4.52
N ILE A 183 -9.71 -11.59 -4.87
CA ILE A 183 -9.65 -12.70 -3.93
C ILE A 183 -8.17 -12.99 -3.67
N MET A 184 -7.73 -12.67 -2.45
CA MET A 184 -6.32 -12.63 -2.08
C MET A 184 -5.95 -13.83 -1.18
N PRO A 185 -4.70 -14.33 -1.28
CA PRO A 185 -4.14 -15.25 -0.30
C PRO A 185 -4.00 -14.54 1.06
N PRO A 186 -3.65 -15.25 2.15
CA PRO A 186 -3.24 -14.57 3.38
C PRO A 186 -2.03 -13.67 3.11
N ASP A 187 -1.99 -12.53 3.80
CA ASP A 187 -0.79 -11.69 3.79
C ASP A 187 0.41 -12.47 4.32
N GLU A 188 1.59 -12.13 3.81
CA GLU A 188 2.81 -12.77 4.27
C GLU A 188 3.01 -12.50 5.76
N LYS A 189 3.32 -13.55 6.54
CA LYS A 189 3.58 -13.38 7.96
C LYS A 189 4.88 -12.59 8.11
N GLU A 190 4.78 -11.36 8.62
CA GLU A 190 5.95 -10.55 8.99
C GLU A 190 6.88 -11.37 9.89
N SER A 191 8.06 -11.72 9.39
CA SER A 191 9.08 -12.36 10.20
C SER A 191 9.72 -11.32 11.11
N GLY A 192 9.21 -11.21 12.32
CA GLY A 192 9.85 -10.50 13.43
C GLY A 192 10.03 -9.01 13.21
N THR A 193 9.00 -8.23 13.51
CA THR A 193 9.17 -6.82 13.83
C THR A 193 10.10 -6.75 15.06
N LEU A 194 11.36 -6.32 14.88
CA LEU A 194 12.19 -5.92 16.02
C LEU A 194 11.46 -4.75 16.68
N SER A 195 10.81 -5.02 17.81
CA SER A 195 10.16 -4.01 18.62
C SER A 195 11.18 -2.90 18.85
N ALA A 196 10.85 -1.69 18.38
CA ALA A 196 11.69 -0.54 18.61
C ALA A 196 11.76 -0.32 20.13
N ASP A 197 12.95 -0.48 20.71
CA ASP A 197 13.27 0.19 21.95
C ASP A 197 13.22 1.70 21.63
N ILE A 198 12.05 2.29 21.83
CA ILE A 198 11.91 3.74 21.90
C ILE A 198 12.75 4.13 23.11
N LEU A 199 13.97 4.62 22.86
CA LEU A 199 14.84 5.15 23.89
C LEU A 199 14.12 6.33 24.56
N THR A 200 13.38 6.05 25.63
CA THR A 200 12.92 7.04 26.59
C THR A 200 14.15 7.49 27.35
N ALA A 201 14.67 8.67 27.02
CA ALA A 201 15.72 9.29 27.81
C ALA A 201 15.14 9.75 29.14
N ASP A 202 15.88 9.55 30.24
CA ASP A 202 15.58 10.16 31.52
C ASP A 202 15.55 11.68 31.37
N LEU A 203 14.38 12.26 31.65
CA LEU A 203 14.11 13.70 31.59
C LEU A 203 14.90 14.43 32.68
N ALA A 204 16.15 14.80 32.37
CA ALA A 204 16.90 15.72 33.22
C ALA A 204 16.32 17.14 33.06
N LYS A 205 16.13 17.85 34.18
CA LYS A 205 15.75 19.27 34.19
C LYS A 205 16.82 20.12 33.49
N GLY A 206 16.58 20.47 32.23
CA GLY A 206 17.43 21.38 31.44
C GLY A 206 17.28 21.12 29.94
N ASP A 207 17.15 22.22 29.18
CA ASP A 207 16.89 22.32 27.73
C ASP A 207 15.65 21.57 27.18
N PRO A 208 14.91 22.15 26.23
CA PRO A 208 13.75 21.47 25.64
C PRO A 208 14.19 20.21 24.90
N VAL A 209 13.61 19.07 25.28
CA VAL A 209 13.67 17.83 24.51
C VAL A 209 12.50 17.84 23.53
N TYR A 210 12.74 17.41 22.30
CA TYR A 210 11.69 17.33 21.30
C TYR A 210 11.40 15.90 20.89
N GLU A 211 10.13 15.64 20.62
CA GLU A 211 9.66 14.46 19.93
C GLU A 211 9.43 14.80 18.46
N VAL A 212 10.19 14.15 17.58
CA VAL A 212 9.98 14.12 16.13
C VAL A 212 9.16 12.89 15.78
N LYS A 213 8.17 13.05 14.91
CA LYS A 213 7.35 11.96 14.39
C LYS A 213 7.49 11.82 12.88
N ILE A 214 7.12 10.65 12.36
CA ILE A 214 6.68 10.53 10.97
C ILE A 214 5.20 10.90 10.93
N GLY A 215 4.88 12.05 10.32
CA GLY A 215 3.53 12.62 10.30
C GLY A 215 2.67 12.01 9.21
N LYS A 216 2.88 12.44 7.97
CA LYS A 216 2.23 11.90 6.77
C LYS A 216 3.27 11.36 5.81
N ILE A 217 2.91 10.34 5.04
CA ILE A 217 3.74 9.75 3.99
C ILE A 217 3.00 9.89 2.65
N ARG A 218 3.75 10.11 1.58
CA ARG A 218 3.26 10.03 0.20
C ARG A 218 4.24 9.24 -0.64
N CYS A 219 3.79 8.10 -1.17
CA CYS A 219 4.54 7.25 -2.08
C CYS A 219 3.88 7.24 -3.47
N ALA A 220 4.58 7.77 -4.47
CA ALA A 220 4.18 7.75 -5.88
C ALA A 220 4.82 6.55 -6.62
N ASN A 221 4.70 5.38 -6.03
CA ASN A 221 5.11 4.10 -6.59
C ASN A 221 4.13 3.03 -6.09
N TYR A 222 3.81 2.05 -6.93
CA TYR A 222 3.06 0.88 -6.47
C TYR A 222 3.97 -0.17 -5.81
N CYS A 223 5.28 -0.09 -6.06
CA CYS A 223 6.29 -1.05 -5.61
C CYS A 223 6.10 -2.50 -6.10
N GLY A 224 5.04 -2.73 -6.88
CA GLY A 224 4.89 -3.90 -7.71
C GLY A 224 3.46 -3.98 -8.26
N GLY A 225 2.96 -5.19 -8.48
CA GLY A 225 1.74 -5.42 -9.27
C GLY A 225 0.42 -5.30 -8.47
N LEU A 226 -0.71 -5.28 -9.19
CA LEU A 226 -2.05 -5.06 -8.62
C LEU A 226 -2.38 -6.04 -7.47
N PHE A 227 -1.81 -7.24 -7.54
CA PHE A 227 -2.11 -8.34 -6.65
C PHE A 227 -1.26 -8.34 -5.36
N GLU A 228 -0.42 -7.34 -5.12
CA GLU A 228 0.40 -7.25 -3.88
C GLU A 228 -0.32 -6.62 -2.69
N GLY A 229 -1.57 -6.17 -2.86
CA GLY A 229 -2.33 -5.56 -1.77
C GLY A 229 -1.87 -4.15 -1.42
N GLU A 230 -1.53 -3.92 -0.15
CA GLU A 230 -1.03 -2.65 0.39
C GLU A 230 0.50 -2.59 0.35
N LEU A 231 1.07 -1.39 0.29
CA LEU A 231 2.53 -1.25 0.31
C LEU A 231 3.03 -1.36 1.74
N GLU A 232 3.93 -2.32 2.00
CA GLU A 232 4.48 -2.54 3.33
C GLU A 232 5.72 -1.67 3.57
N LEU A 233 5.52 -0.38 3.78
CA LEU A 233 6.63 0.54 4.00
C LEU A 233 7.27 0.30 5.37
N ARG A 234 8.60 0.34 5.39
CA ARG A 234 9.43 0.27 6.59
C ARG A 234 10.35 1.48 6.63
N ILE A 235 10.35 2.18 7.75
CA ILE A 235 11.20 3.36 7.97
C ILE A 235 12.18 3.06 9.10
N SER A 236 13.48 3.04 8.78
CA SER A 236 14.56 2.67 9.70
C SER A 236 15.48 3.85 10.02
N ARG A 237 15.85 4.02 11.30
CA ARG A 237 16.68 5.13 11.78
C ARG A 237 18.14 4.76 11.93
N GLY A 238 19.00 5.43 11.19
CA GLY A 238 20.44 5.46 11.44
C GLY A 238 20.78 6.55 12.45
N TYR A 239 21.60 6.25 13.46
CA TYR A 239 22.07 7.23 14.45
C TYR A 239 23.45 6.84 15.02
N PRO A 240 24.21 7.83 15.51
CA PRO A 240 25.48 7.57 16.18
C PRO A 240 25.28 7.33 17.68
N GLU A 241 26.13 6.48 18.25
CA GLU A 241 26.39 6.40 19.68
C GLU A 241 27.80 6.92 19.95
N PHE A 242 27.90 7.92 20.82
CA PHE A 242 29.17 8.53 21.20
C PHE A 242 29.56 8.10 22.62
N ASN A 243 30.75 7.52 22.76
CA ASN A 243 31.30 7.18 24.05
C ASN A 243 32.13 8.36 24.60
N MET A 244 31.59 9.06 25.60
CA MET A 244 32.25 10.23 26.19
C MET A 244 33.61 9.91 26.84
N SER A 245 33.81 8.67 27.31
CA SER A 245 35.05 8.26 27.99
C SER A 245 36.18 7.95 27.01
N THR A 246 35.86 7.43 25.82
CA THR A 246 36.86 7.01 24.82
C THR A 246 36.93 7.92 23.60
N GLY A 247 35.96 8.81 23.41
CA GLY A 247 35.81 9.62 22.20
C GLY A 247 35.40 8.82 20.96
N ALA A 248 35.08 7.53 21.12
CA ALA A 248 34.69 6.67 20.01
C ALA A 248 33.24 6.93 19.58
N THR A 249 32.99 6.90 18.26
CA THR A 249 31.65 6.98 17.67
C THR A 249 31.35 5.69 16.91
N VAL A 250 30.19 5.09 17.18
CA VAL A 250 29.70 3.90 16.47
C VAL A 250 28.35 4.23 15.84
N GLY A 251 28.12 3.84 14.59
CA GLY A 251 26.83 4.02 13.93
C GLY A 251 25.95 2.78 14.11
N LYS A 252 24.65 2.99 14.32
CA LYS A 252 23.64 1.92 14.40
C LYS A 252 22.43 2.26 13.55
N PHE A 253 21.73 1.23 13.09
CA PHE A 253 20.35 1.34 12.62
C PHE A 253 19.42 0.68 13.65
N THR A 254 18.46 1.43 14.19
CA THR A 254 17.39 0.89 15.05
C THR A 254 16.08 1.61 14.74
N THR A 255 14.98 1.22 15.38
CA THR A 255 13.63 1.76 15.13
C THR A 255 13.14 1.50 13.71
N ILE A 256 12.31 0.48 13.55
CA ILE A 256 11.58 0.20 12.31
C ILE A 256 10.13 0.63 12.54
N ILE A 257 9.66 1.62 11.79
CA ILE A 257 8.24 2.00 11.76
C ILE A 257 7.58 1.27 10.59
N PRO A 258 6.69 0.30 10.84
CA PRO A 258 5.88 -0.30 9.80
C PRO A 258 4.73 0.64 9.43
N VAL A 259 4.49 0.82 8.13
CA VAL A 259 3.34 1.54 7.59
C VAL A 259 2.77 0.76 6.43
N ASN A 260 1.56 0.22 6.61
CA ASN A 260 0.78 -0.35 5.52
C ASN A 260 0.13 0.82 4.78
N TYR A 261 0.70 1.19 3.64
CA TYR A 261 0.30 2.33 2.85
C TYR A 261 -0.70 1.89 1.76
N PRO A 262 -1.97 2.32 1.84
CA PRO A 262 -2.99 1.75 0.98
C PRO A 262 -2.78 2.07 -0.50
N ARG A 263 -3.08 1.12 -1.38
CA ARG A 263 -2.87 1.25 -2.83
C ARG A 263 -3.60 2.45 -3.45
N SER A 264 -4.77 2.81 -2.91
CA SER A 264 -5.54 3.99 -3.34
C SER A 264 -4.78 5.32 -3.13
N TYR A 265 -3.97 5.43 -2.07
CA TYR A 265 -3.09 6.57 -1.84
C TYR A 265 -1.92 6.56 -2.82
N ALA A 266 -1.35 5.38 -3.13
CA ALA A 266 -0.30 5.24 -4.16
C ALA A 266 -0.78 5.73 -5.52
N LYS A 267 -1.97 5.27 -5.95
CA LYS A 267 -2.59 5.68 -7.20
C LYS A 267 -2.83 7.18 -7.28
N SER A 268 -3.36 7.77 -6.21
CA SER A 268 -3.57 9.22 -6.12
C SER A 268 -2.26 10.00 -6.22
N ALA A 269 -1.18 9.49 -5.59
CA ALA A 269 0.14 10.08 -5.66
C ALA A 269 0.78 9.98 -7.06
N ILE A 270 0.65 8.83 -7.72
CA ILE A 270 1.18 8.59 -9.08
C ILE A 270 0.51 9.52 -10.09
N ASN A 271 -0.82 9.65 -10.00
CA ASN A 271 -1.61 10.47 -10.91
C ASN A 271 -1.66 11.96 -10.52
N ASN A 272 -1.00 12.35 -9.41
CA ASN A 272 -1.04 13.71 -8.86
C ASN A 272 -2.46 14.25 -8.64
N TRP A 273 -3.39 13.36 -8.29
CA TRP A 273 -4.72 13.79 -7.86
C TRP A 273 -4.63 14.51 -6.51
N THR A 274 -5.53 15.45 -6.26
CA THR A 274 -5.58 16.20 -4.99
C THR A 274 -6.88 15.97 -4.23
N SER A 275 -7.95 15.60 -4.94
CA SER A 275 -9.29 15.32 -4.40
C SER A 275 -9.47 13.91 -3.86
N HIS A 276 -8.57 12.99 -4.19
CA HIS A 276 -8.66 11.57 -3.89
C HIS A 276 -7.59 11.16 -2.89
N SER A 277 -7.98 10.42 -1.83
CA SER A 277 -7.06 9.91 -0.80
C SER A 277 -6.04 10.97 -0.32
N GLU A 278 -6.50 12.18 -0.02
CA GLU A 278 -5.66 13.36 0.32
C GLU A 278 -4.48 13.63 -0.65
N GLY A 279 -4.64 13.29 -1.93
CA GLY A 279 -3.58 13.36 -2.95
C GLY A 279 -2.39 12.44 -2.71
N GLY A 280 -2.67 11.33 -2.03
CA GLY A 280 -1.70 10.31 -1.62
C GLY A 280 -1.00 10.62 -0.30
N TRP A 281 -1.43 11.62 0.47
CA TRP A 281 -0.86 11.88 1.80
C TRP A 281 -1.56 11.03 2.86
N TYR A 282 -0.96 9.89 3.20
CA TYR A 282 -1.46 8.99 4.24
C TYR A 282 -0.96 9.41 5.63
N THR A 283 -1.85 9.42 6.63
CA THR A 283 -1.51 9.85 8.00
C THR A 283 -0.99 8.68 8.83
N VAL A 284 0.18 8.86 9.46
CA VAL A 284 0.88 7.85 10.27
C VAL A 284 0.99 8.32 11.72
N ASN A 285 1.61 9.49 11.93
CA ASN A 285 1.76 10.17 13.23
C ASN A 285 2.46 9.33 14.33
N ILE A 286 3.47 8.53 13.96
CA ILE A 286 4.24 7.66 14.86
C ILE A 286 5.54 8.34 15.29
N PRO A 287 5.94 8.29 16.58
CA PRO A 287 7.23 8.78 17.06
C PRO A 287 8.41 8.17 16.30
N TRP A 288 9.28 9.03 15.79
CA TRP A 288 10.53 8.69 15.13
C TRP A 288 11.72 8.82 16.09
N ASP A 289 11.76 9.93 16.83
CA ASP A 289 12.82 10.23 17.77
C ASP A 289 12.27 11.08 18.91
N THR A 290 12.23 10.51 20.10
CA THR A 290 11.74 11.12 21.33
C THR A 290 12.82 11.88 22.09
N ASN A 291 14.07 11.89 21.63
CA ASN A 291 15.20 12.53 22.31
C ASN A 291 15.95 13.48 21.36
N TRP A 292 15.18 14.25 20.59
CA TRP A 292 15.74 15.23 19.69
C TRP A 292 16.18 16.46 20.48
N LYS A 293 17.44 16.87 20.32
CA LYS A 293 18.04 18.02 21.00
C LYS A 293 18.71 18.96 19.99
N LYS A 294 19.12 20.15 20.44
CA LYS A 294 19.82 21.14 19.60
C LYS A 294 21.24 20.74 19.21
N GLU A 295 21.79 19.69 19.82
CA GLU A 295 23.11 19.15 19.47
C GLU A 295 23.21 18.79 17.99
N LYS A 296 24.42 18.97 17.44
CA LYS A 296 24.72 18.66 16.04
C LYS A 296 24.93 17.15 15.88
N VAL A 297 23.81 16.43 15.75
CA VAL A 297 23.77 15.00 15.43
C VAL A 297 23.32 14.85 13.99
N GLU A 298 24.03 14.04 13.21
CA GLU A 298 23.63 13.57 11.89
C GLU A 298 23.01 12.18 12.01
N GLN A 299 21.78 12.05 11.52
CA GLN A 299 20.99 10.82 11.52
C GLN A 299 20.61 10.44 10.10
N ALA A 300 20.40 9.15 9.86
CA ALA A 300 19.94 8.66 8.57
C ALA A 300 18.50 8.14 8.66
N ILE A 301 17.76 8.30 7.57
CA ILE A 301 16.43 7.71 7.36
C ILE A 301 16.51 6.83 6.13
N LEU A 302 16.31 5.54 6.35
CA LEU A 302 16.14 4.56 5.29
C LEU A 302 14.66 4.24 5.17
N VAL A 303 14.14 4.25 3.94
CA VAL A 303 12.80 3.75 3.65
C VAL A 303 12.89 2.67 2.59
N TYR A 304 12.15 1.59 2.80
CA TYR A 304 12.01 0.50 1.84
C TYR A 304 10.60 -0.05 1.89
N GLU A 305 10.21 -0.71 0.82
CA GLU A 305 9.03 -1.56 0.76
C GLU A 305 9.48 -2.98 1.12
N TYR A 306 8.78 -3.63 2.06
CA TYR A 306 9.21 -4.91 2.61
C TYR A 306 8.81 -6.07 1.69
N ASP A 307 9.80 -6.88 1.34
CA ASP A 307 9.60 -8.14 0.63
C ASP A 307 10.55 -9.18 1.23
N ASN A 308 10.00 -10.33 1.64
CA ASN A 308 10.71 -11.38 2.36
C ASN A 308 11.73 -12.15 1.49
N VAL A 309 11.68 -11.98 0.16
CA VAL A 309 12.47 -12.77 -0.79
C VAL A 309 13.88 -12.20 -0.99
N LYS A 310 14.06 -10.89 -0.81
CA LYS A 310 15.26 -10.17 -1.25
C LYS A 310 15.94 -9.41 -0.12
N GLU A 311 17.07 -9.92 0.37
CA GLU A 311 17.96 -9.18 1.27
C GLU A 311 18.86 -8.21 0.48
N THR A 312 18.87 -6.94 0.90
CA THR A 312 19.68 -5.86 0.31
C THR A 312 20.45 -5.13 1.43
N SER A 313 21.50 -4.39 1.06
CA SER A 313 22.19 -3.52 2.02
C SER A 313 22.56 -2.16 1.44
N VAL A 314 22.53 -1.13 2.28
CA VAL A 314 22.99 0.23 1.97
C VAL A 314 23.96 0.74 3.03
N ASN A 315 24.79 1.71 2.67
CA ASN A 315 25.65 2.43 3.60
C ASN A 315 25.10 3.85 3.82
N ALA A 316 25.14 4.32 5.06
CA ALA A 316 24.83 5.69 5.44
C ALA A 316 25.96 6.25 6.31
N THR A 317 26.05 7.57 6.40
CA THR A 317 26.93 8.30 7.31
C THR A 317 26.10 8.85 8.45
N VAL A 318 26.56 8.63 9.68
CA VAL A 318 25.99 9.23 10.89
C VAL A 318 27.10 9.88 11.70
N GLY A 319 26.77 10.92 12.45
CA GLY A 319 27.81 11.76 13.04
C GLY A 319 27.40 12.54 14.27
N TYR A 320 28.37 12.84 15.12
CA TYR A 320 28.19 13.58 16.35
C TYR A 320 29.15 14.77 16.43
N LYS A 321 28.63 15.93 16.84
CA LYS A 321 29.43 17.11 17.18
C LYS A 321 29.02 17.61 18.58
N PRO A 322 29.86 17.34 19.61
CA PRO A 322 29.54 17.62 21.02
C PRO A 322 29.28 19.11 21.34
N SER A 323 29.94 20.03 20.62
CA SER A 323 29.82 21.48 20.81
C SER A 323 30.04 22.23 19.51
N GLU A 324 29.64 23.50 19.42
CA GLU A 324 29.89 24.33 18.22
C GLU A 324 31.38 24.46 17.86
N THR A 325 32.24 24.41 18.87
CA THR A 325 33.69 24.53 18.74
C THR A 325 34.43 23.22 18.48
N SER A 326 33.76 22.06 18.57
CA SER A 326 34.39 20.77 18.32
C SER A 326 34.34 20.34 16.85
N THR A 327 35.26 19.47 16.45
CA THR A 327 35.22 18.75 15.17
C THR A 327 34.04 17.78 15.14
N THR A 328 33.37 17.66 13.99
CA THR A 328 32.36 16.61 13.78
C THR A 328 33.05 15.26 13.62
N VAL A 329 32.59 14.24 14.34
CA VAL A 329 33.03 12.86 14.16
C VAL A 329 31.94 12.10 13.42
N THR A 330 32.27 11.51 12.27
CA THR A 330 31.34 10.75 11.43
C THR A 330 31.78 9.29 11.34
N VAL A 331 30.83 8.39 11.18
CA VAL A 331 31.06 6.95 10.99
C VAL A 331 30.11 6.42 9.91
N ALA A 332 30.64 5.57 9.04
CA ALA A 332 29.83 4.85 8.07
C ALA A 332 29.13 3.67 8.76
N VAL A 333 27.84 3.50 8.51
CA VAL A 333 27.03 2.42 9.03
C VAL A 333 26.33 1.68 7.88
N LYS A 334 26.39 0.35 7.92
CA LYS A 334 25.72 -0.51 6.94
C LYS A 334 24.35 -0.93 7.50
N ALA A 335 23.28 -0.66 6.75
CA ALA A 335 21.96 -1.23 7.00
C ALA A 335 21.76 -2.45 6.10
N VAL A 336 21.18 -3.51 6.65
CA VAL A 336 20.68 -4.68 5.91
C VAL A 336 19.17 -4.72 6.09
N TYR A 337 18.43 -4.91 5.00
CA TYR A 337 16.98 -4.94 5.00
C TYR A 337 16.44 -5.85 3.90
N ASN A 338 15.21 -6.32 4.05
CA ASN A 338 14.53 -7.16 3.08
C ASN A 338 13.51 -6.32 2.28
N GLY A 339 13.68 -6.29 0.96
CA GLY A 339 12.76 -5.68 0.01
C GLY A 339 13.34 -4.55 -0.84
N ASP A 340 12.46 -3.68 -1.33
CA ASP A 340 12.78 -2.71 -2.38
C ASP A 340 13.10 -1.31 -1.85
N PHE A 341 14.22 -0.76 -2.34
CA PHE A 341 14.75 0.51 -1.86
C PHE A 341 13.87 1.70 -2.24
N LEU A 342 13.44 2.49 -1.25
CA LEU A 342 12.68 3.72 -1.42
C LEU A 342 13.42 4.98 -0.91
N GLY A 343 14.73 4.87 -0.72
CA GLY A 343 15.61 6.00 -0.50
C GLY A 343 16.29 6.00 0.86
N LEU A 344 17.38 6.77 0.92
CA LEU A 344 18.18 7.01 2.09
C LEU A 344 18.52 8.50 2.11
N VAL A 345 18.30 9.16 3.25
CA VAL A 345 18.73 10.55 3.45
C VAL A 345 19.32 10.76 4.83
N GLU A 346 20.26 11.68 4.90
CA GLU A 346 20.98 12.07 6.11
C GLU A 346 20.54 13.47 6.52
N TRP A 347 20.14 13.63 7.78
CA TRP A 347 19.69 14.89 8.33
C TRP A 347 20.51 15.26 9.55
N GLU A 348 20.97 16.50 9.57
CA GLU A 348 21.47 17.10 10.79
C GLU A 348 20.31 17.61 11.65
N ARG A 349 20.29 17.26 12.94
CA ARG A 349 19.21 17.63 13.87
C ARG A 349 18.95 19.13 13.93
N HIS A 350 20.02 19.91 13.91
CA HIS A 350 19.96 21.36 13.97
C HIS A 350 19.43 22.00 12.68
N TRP A 351 19.82 21.47 11.52
CA TRP A 351 19.30 21.90 10.22
C TRP A 351 17.81 21.63 10.14
N TYR A 352 17.38 20.44 10.57
CA TYR A 352 15.98 20.08 10.63
C TYR A 352 15.18 21.04 11.52
N LEU A 353 15.63 21.33 12.75
CA LEU A 353 14.93 22.26 13.66
C LEU A 353 14.76 23.65 13.04
N LYS A 354 15.74 24.11 12.25
CA LYS A 354 15.69 25.42 11.57
C LYS A 354 14.75 25.44 10.36
N THR A 355 14.54 24.32 9.70
CA THR A 355 13.89 24.28 8.38
C THR A 355 12.51 23.62 8.41
N ASN A 356 12.17 22.85 9.44
CA ASN A 356 10.94 22.04 9.44
C ASN A 356 9.66 22.87 9.49
N ASN A 357 9.64 23.90 10.34
CA ASN A 357 8.51 24.81 10.52
C ASN A 357 8.79 26.20 9.91
N SER A 358 9.81 26.31 9.06
CA SER A 358 10.22 27.56 8.43
C SER A 358 10.65 27.26 6.99
N PRO A 359 9.70 26.85 6.12
CA PRO A 359 9.99 26.51 4.75
C PRO A 359 10.53 27.74 3.99
N GLY A 360 11.56 27.52 3.19
CA GLY A 360 12.06 28.49 2.21
C GLY A 360 11.10 28.65 1.03
N LEU A 361 11.39 29.63 0.18
CA LEU A 361 10.56 29.99 -0.99
C LEU A 361 10.33 28.82 -1.97
N TYR A 362 11.28 27.88 -2.04
CA TYR A 362 11.26 26.76 -2.98
C TYR A 362 10.97 25.41 -2.31
N ASP A 363 10.69 25.42 -1.01
CA ASP A 363 10.37 24.20 -0.28
C ASP A 363 8.96 23.75 -0.62
N GLU A 364 8.79 22.44 -0.83
CA GLU A 364 7.48 21.82 -0.89
C GLU A 364 6.90 21.78 0.53
N VAL A 365 5.64 22.19 0.69
CA VAL A 365 4.99 22.31 2.00
C VAL A 365 3.72 21.46 2.05
N LYS A 366 3.54 20.73 3.16
CA LYS A 366 2.30 20.01 3.46
C LYS A 366 1.92 20.28 4.91
N ASP A 367 0.69 20.76 5.12
CA ASP A 367 0.12 21.06 6.44
C ASP A 367 1.03 22.01 7.28
N GLY A 368 1.66 22.98 6.61
CA GLY A 368 2.56 23.96 7.22
C GLY A 368 3.99 23.45 7.51
N LEU A 369 4.28 22.19 7.17
CA LEU A 369 5.58 21.55 7.37
C LEU A 369 6.35 21.42 6.05
N THR A 370 7.66 21.61 6.11
CA THR A 370 8.56 21.31 4.99
C THR A 370 8.52 19.82 4.69
N VAL A 371 8.19 19.49 3.44
CA VAL A 371 8.17 18.10 2.95
C VAL A 371 9.60 17.60 2.78
N ARG A 372 9.88 16.44 3.39
CA ARG A 372 11.15 15.73 3.22
C ARG A 372 10.98 14.61 2.22
N LYS A 373 12.05 14.30 1.50
CA LYS A 373 12.06 13.28 0.44
C LYS A 373 13.21 12.32 0.72
N THR A 374 12.95 11.03 0.67
CA THR A 374 14.02 10.01 0.70
C THR A 374 14.45 9.64 -0.72
N CYS A 375 13.51 9.76 -1.67
CA CYS A 375 13.74 9.67 -3.11
C CYS A 375 12.67 10.51 -3.85
N PRO A 376 12.73 10.64 -5.18
CA PRO A 376 11.70 11.38 -5.93
C PRO A 376 10.27 10.86 -5.76
N LYS A 377 10.12 9.56 -5.46
CA LYS A 377 8.82 8.89 -5.33
C LYS A 377 8.26 8.92 -3.91
N LEU A 378 9.12 8.98 -2.88
CA LEU A 378 8.69 8.89 -1.48
C LEU A 378 8.99 10.19 -0.72
N LYS A 379 7.91 10.74 -0.16
CA LYS A 379 7.90 11.99 0.60
C LYS A 379 7.25 11.77 1.97
N LEU A 380 7.63 12.60 2.93
CA LEU A 380 7.11 12.54 4.29
C LEU A 380 7.11 13.92 4.96
N THR A 381 6.18 14.12 5.90
CA THR A 381 6.22 15.24 6.85
C THR A 381 6.71 14.74 8.19
N THR A 382 7.42 15.59 8.93
CA THR A 382 8.00 15.24 10.22
C THR A 382 7.63 16.26 11.29
N PRO A 383 6.43 16.17 11.89
CA PRO A 383 6.01 17.11 12.91
C PRO A 383 6.87 16.99 14.17
N LEU A 384 7.01 18.12 14.84
CA LEU A 384 7.82 18.31 16.04
C LEU A 384 6.93 18.78 17.19
N ARG A 385 7.08 18.19 18.38
CA ARG A 385 6.54 18.77 19.63
C ARG A 385 7.59 18.79 20.74
N ILE A 386 7.44 19.72 21.68
CA ILE A 386 8.27 19.80 22.88
C ILE A 386 7.70 18.83 23.92
N ILE A 387 8.56 18.04 24.55
CA ILE A 387 8.25 17.19 25.70
C ILE A 387 9.14 17.68 26.86
N TYR A 388 8.52 18.02 28.00
CA TYR A 388 9.21 18.57 29.18
C TYR A 388 9.61 17.47 30.15
#